data_AF-A0A925UMR4-F1
#
_entry.id   AF-A0A925UMR4-F1
#
_cell.length_a   1.000
_cell.length_b   1.000
_cell.length_c   1.000
_cell.angle_alpha   90.00
_cell.angle_beta   90.00
_cell.angle_gamma   90.00
#
_symmetry.space_group_name_H-M   'P 1'
#
loop_
_entity.id
_entity.type
_entity.pdbx_description
1 polymer ?
#
loop_
_entity_poly.entity_id
_entity_poly.type
_entity_poly.pdbx_seq_one_letter_code
_entity_poly.pdbx_strand_id
1 'polypeptide(L)'
;MEMGEFLVCPKCNNKNFTIKREATYVYSYKFNSEEIKRVNERVDELPFLFDNREHTKAAEFIRCDNCGTKFPISLENCTGKINLTILQRAIRSDIIEEPEFFG
;
A
#
# COMPACT_ATOMS: atom_id res chain seq x y z
N MET A 1 27.19 -25.49 0.32
CA MET A 1 26.86 -24.20 -0.33
C MET A 1 25.35 -24.08 -0.29
N GLU A 2 24.82 -23.35 0.68
CA GLU A 2 23.37 -23.08 0.73
C GLU A 2 23.08 -22.02 -0.34
N MET A 3 22.49 -22.44 -1.46
CA MET A 3 21.99 -21.51 -2.47
C MET A 3 20.77 -20.80 -1.89
N GLY A 4 20.98 -19.69 -1.20
CA GLY A 4 19.91 -18.76 -0.91
C GLY A 4 19.24 -18.37 -2.22
N GLU A 5 17.97 -18.71 -2.39
CA GLU A 5 17.21 -18.33 -3.58
C GLU A 5 17.08 -16.81 -3.63
N PHE A 6 17.97 -16.17 -4.40
CA PHE A 6 17.92 -14.72 -4.57
C PHE A 6 16.75 -14.35 -5.49
N LEU A 7 16.01 -13.32 -5.11
CA LEU A 7 15.01 -12.70 -5.96
C LEU A 7 15.72 -12.03 -7.16
N VAL A 8 15.25 -12.26 -8.38
CA VAL A 8 15.85 -11.72 -9.62
C VAL A 8 14.79 -10.99 -10.42
N CYS A 9 15.13 -9.79 -10.91
CA CYS A 9 14.23 -8.99 -11.72
C CYS A 9 14.17 -9.56 -13.14
N PRO A 10 12.99 -9.96 -13.65
CA PRO A 10 12.85 -10.55 -14.98
C PRO A 10 13.20 -9.57 -16.11
N LYS A 11 13.12 -8.26 -15.85
CA LYS A 11 13.36 -7.23 -16.87
C LYS A 11 14.84 -6.83 -17.02
N CYS A 12 15.64 -6.96 -15.95
CA CYS A 12 17.02 -6.45 -15.96
C CYS A 12 18.02 -7.30 -15.17
N ASN A 13 17.61 -8.48 -14.69
CA ASN A 13 18.41 -9.39 -13.86
C ASN A 13 19.00 -8.82 -12.56
N ASN A 14 18.59 -7.62 -12.15
CA ASN A 14 19.00 -7.05 -10.87
C ASN A 14 18.38 -7.82 -9.69
N LYS A 15 19.08 -7.82 -8.55
CA LYS A 15 18.67 -8.51 -7.32
C LYS A 15 18.22 -7.55 -6.21
N ASN A 16 18.36 -6.24 -6.43
CA ASN A 16 17.96 -5.22 -5.46
C ASN A 16 16.51 -4.77 -5.72
N PHE A 17 15.71 -4.86 -4.68
CA PHE A 17 14.31 -4.50 -4.69
C PHE A 17 13.92 -3.75 -3.42
N THR A 18 12.96 -2.85 -3.55
CA THR A 18 12.33 -2.13 -2.46
C THR A 18 10.84 -2.44 -2.42
N ILE A 19 10.30 -2.83 -1.26
CA ILE A 19 8.86 -2.96 -1.05
C ILE A 19 8.29 -1.58 -0.71
N LYS A 20 7.19 -1.20 -1.35
CA LYS A 20 6.48 0.06 -1.12
C LYS A 20 5.01 -0.19 -0.84
N ARG A 21 4.47 0.58 0.11
CA ARG A 21 3.04 0.69 0.41
C ARG A 21 2.64 2.15 0.31
N GLU A 22 1.76 2.46 -0.61
CA GLU A 22 1.18 3.78 -0.81
C GLU A 22 -0.26 3.73 -0.28
N ALA A 23 -0.64 4.66 0.60
CA ALA A 23 -1.98 4.71 1.18
C ALA A 23 -2.48 6.16 1.20
N THR A 24 -3.72 6.35 0.77
CA THR A 24 -4.40 7.66 0.77
C THR A 24 -5.48 7.67 1.84
N TYR A 25 -5.51 8.75 2.61
CA TYR A 25 -6.47 8.94 3.69
C TYR A 25 -7.23 10.24 3.51
N VAL A 26 -8.53 10.20 3.73
CA VAL A 26 -9.38 11.39 3.82
C VAL A 26 -9.70 11.62 5.29
N TYR A 27 -9.39 12.83 5.75
CA TYR A 27 -9.69 13.29 7.10
C TYR A 27 -10.96 14.13 7.04
N SER A 28 -11.98 13.68 7.75
CA SER A 28 -13.26 14.37 7.85
C SER A 28 -13.38 15.02 9.22
N TYR A 29 -13.89 16.24 9.21
CA TYR A 29 -14.11 17.03 10.41
C TYR A 29 -15.50 17.62 10.34
N LYS A 30 -16.27 17.44 11.42
CA LYS A 30 -17.63 17.97 11.51
C LYS A 30 -17.62 19.21 12.38
N PHE A 31 -18.33 20.23 11.95
CA PHE A 31 -18.63 21.41 12.75
C PHE A 31 -20.14 21.65 12.74
N ASN A 32 -20.73 21.93 13.90
CA ASN A 32 -22.13 22.30 14.04
C ASN A 32 -22.23 23.72 14.60
N SER A 33 -22.34 24.70 13.72
CA SER A 33 -22.36 26.12 14.11
C SER A 33 -23.57 26.51 14.96
N GLU A 34 -24.69 25.78 14.88
CA GLU A 34 -25.90 26.11 15.65
C GLU A 34 -25.82 25.61 17.10
N GLU A 35 -25.30 24.40 17.33
CA GLU A 35 -25.07 23.91 18.69
C GLU A 35 -24.01 24.75 19.41
N ILE A 36 -22.95 25.15 18.71
CA ILE A 36 -21.84 25.92 19.29
C ILE A 36 -22.30 27.33 19.66
N LYS A 37 -23.12 27.98 18.84
CA LYS A 37 -23.72 29.30 19.17
C LYS A 37 -24.65 29.24 20.39
N ARG A 38 -25.35 28.13 20.62
CA ARG A 38 -26.19 27.95 21.81
C ARG A 38 -25.36 27.77 23.09
N VAL A 39 -24.17 27.18 22.98
CA VAL A 39 -23.29 26.92 24.13
C VAL A 39 -22.38 28.12 24.44
N ASN A 40 -22.00 28.91 23.43
CA ASN A 40 -21.16 30.10 23.63
C ASN A 40 -21.58 31.27 22.72
N GLU A 41 -22.02 32.37 23.33
CA GLU A 41 -22.48 33.58 22.62
C GLU A 41 -21.34 34.42 22.00
N ARG A 42 -20.07 34.10 22.27
CA ARG A 42 -18.89 34.90 21.87
C ARG A 42 -17.69 34.08 21.39
N VAL A 43 -17.91 33.11 20.52
CA VAL A 43 -16.80 32.27 20.03
C VAL A 43 -16.58 32.55 18.55
N ASP A 44 -15.53 33.33 18.27
CA ASP A 44 -15.02 33.63 16.92
C ASP A 44 -14.21 32.44 16.33
N GLU A 45 -13.96 31.38 17.12
CA GLU A 45 -13.15 30.22 16.74
C GLU A 45 -13.91 28.91 17.02
N LEU A 46 -14.34 28.21 15.96
CA LEU A 46 -15.08 26.96 16.11
C LEU A 46 -14.12 25.77 16.35
N PRO A 47 -14.43 24.85 17.30
CA PRO A 47 -13.65 23.63 17.48
C PRO A 47 -13.72 22.75 16.22
N PHE A 48 -12.54 22.36 15.74
CA PHE A 48 -12.38 21.41 14.64
C PHE A 48 -12.28 20.00 15.22
N LEU A 49 -13.42 19.34 15.35
CA LEU A 49 -13.49 18.00 15.92
C LEU A 49 -13.16 16.96 14.84
N PHE A 50 -12.14 16.14 15.12
CA PHE A 50 -11.82 15.00 14.29
C PHE A 50 -12.98 14.01 14.32
N ASP A 51 -13.61 13.81 13.16
CA ASP A 51 -14.81 12.98 13.04
C ASP A 51 -14.46 11.58 12.53
N ASN A 52 -13.72 11.49 11.42
CA ASN A 52 -13.40 10.21 10.83
C ASN A 52 -12.13 10.24 9.97
N ARG A 53 -11.54 9.06 9.77
CA ARG A 53 -10.48 8.81 8.78
C ARG A 53 -10.94 7.70 7.85
N GLU A 54 -11.10 8.02 6.58
CA GLU A 54 -11.43 7.05 5.54
C GLU A 54 -10.18 6.66 4.77
N HIS A 55 -9.96 5.36 4.59
CA HIS A 55 -8.89 4.83 3.75
C HIS A 55 -9.42 4.64 2.33
N THR A 56 -8.97 5.49 1.40
CA THR A 56 -9.60 5.58 0.06
C THR A 56 -8.89 4.72 -0.98
N LYS A 57 -7.56 4.61 -0.90
CA LYS A 57 -6.75 3.80 -1.82
C LYS A 57 -5.52 3.29 -1.10
N ALA A 58 -5.22 2.00 -1.26
CA ALA A 58 -3.90 1.45 -1.00
C ALA A 58 -3.35 0.78 -2.26
N ALA A 59 -2.05 0.94 -2.48
CA ALA A 59 -1.30 0.18 -3.45
C ALA A 59 -0.05 -0.36 -2.78
N GLU A 60 0.23 -1.64 -3.00
CA GLU A 60 1.40 -2.33 -2.46
C GLU A 60 2.15 -2.97 -3.62
N PHE A 61 3.44 -2.70 -3.71
CA PHE A 61 4.26 -3.20 -4.81
C PHE A 61 5.72 -3.36 -4.43
N ILE A 62 6.37 -4.32 -5.07
CA ILE A 62 7.82 -4.50 -5.08
C ILE A 62 8.36 -3.67 -6.26
N ARG A 63 9.35 -2.82 -6.03
CA ARG A 63 10.01 -2.05 -7.08
C ARG A 63 11.43 -2.55 -7.28
N CYS A 64 11.82 -2.84 -8.53
CA CYS A 64 13.23 -3.06 -8.85
C CYS A 64 14.00 -1.73 -8.80
N ASP A 65 15.11 -1.68 -8.06
CA ASP A 65 15.85 -0.43 -7.88
C ASP A 65 16.64 -0.01 -9.13
N ASN A 66 16.91 -0.96 -10.04
CA ASN A 66 17.65 -0.70 -11.29
C ASN A 66 16.74 -0.23 -12.43
N CYS A 67 15.73 -1.03 -12.80
CA CYS A 67 14.86 -0.72 -13.95
C CYS A 67 13.54 -0.02 -13.57
N GLY A 68 13.24 0.10 -12.27
CA GLY A 68 12.04 0.77 -11.78
C GLY A 68 10.73 0.00 -11.94
N THR A 69 10.74 -1.20 -12.54
CA THR A 69 9.55 -2.06 -12.68
C THR A 69 8.89 -2.28 -11.33
N LYS A 70 7.57 -2.11 -11.29
CA LYS A 70 6.74 -2.34 -10.12
C LYS A 70 6.00 -3.67 -10.30
N PHE A 71 5.99 -4.49 -9.26
CA PHE A 71 5.28 -5.75 -9.20
C PHE A 71 4.26 -5.68 -8.06
N PRO A 72 2.95 -5.72 -8.32
CA PRO A 72 1.93 -5.61 -7.29
C PRO A 72 2.00 -6.80 -6.34
N ILE A 73 1.79 -6.53 -5.05
CA ILE A 73 1.76 -7.55 -4.00
C ILE A 73 0.67 -7.18 -2.99
N SER A 74 0.08 -8.17 -2.33
CA SER A 74 -0.77 -7.94 -1.15
C SER A 74 -0.04 -8.38 0.11
N LEU A 75 0.15 -7.45 1.03
CA LEU A 75 0.79 -7.63 2.33
C LEU A 75 -0.24 -7.67 3.46
N GLU A 76 -1.53 -7.63 3.17
CA GLU A 76 -2.62 -7.55 4.16
C GLU A 76 -2.53 -8.63 5.25
N ASN A 77 -1.99 -9.80 4.91
CA ASN A 77 -1.82 -10.93 5.83
C ASN A 77 -0.37 -11.18 6.27
N CYS A 78 0.58 -10.33 5.90
CA CYS A 78 2.01 -10.51 6.22
C CYS A 78 2.33 -9.89 7.60
N THR A 79 2.38 -10.73 8.63
CA THR A 79 2.72 -10.31 10.01
C THR A 79 4.23 -10.16 10.21
N GLY A 80 4.80 -9.06 9.72
CA GLY A 80 6.19 -8.65 9.99
C GLY A 80 7.29 -9.53 9.36
N LYS A 81 6.93 -10.65 8.73
CA LYS A 81 7.79 -11.48 7.90
C LYS A 81 7.11 -11.72 6.57
N ILE A 82 7.86 -11.54 5.48
CA ILE A 82 7.40 -11.83 4.13
C ILE A 82 8.20 -13.02 3.62
N ASN A 83 7.51 -14.00 3.03
CA ASN A 83 8.13 -15.19 2.48
C ASN A 83 8.65 -14.89 1.06
N LEU A 84 9.89 -15.32 0.76
CA LEU A 84 10.52 -15.20 -0.56
C LEU A 84 9.66 -15.78 -1.69
N THR A 85 8.94 -16.87 -1.45
CA THR A 85 8.01 -17.47 -2.42
C THR A 85 6.87 -16.52 -2.78
N ILE A 86 6.38 -15.70 -1.84
CA ILE A 86 5.33 -14.69 -2.12
C ILE A 86 5.91 -13.61 -3.05
N LEU A 87 7.13 -13.15 -2.77
CA LEU A 87 7.83 -12.17 -3.60
C LEU A 87 8.11 -12.71 -5.01
N GLN A 88 8.59 -13.95 -5.11
CA GLN A 88 8.83 -14.64 -6.38
C GLN A 88 7.54 -14.78 -7.19
N ARG A 89 6.42 -15.14 -6.53
CA ARG A 89 5.11 -15.23 -7.20
C ARG A 89 4.65 -13.88 -7.71
N ALA A 90 4.72 -12.81 -6.91
CA ALA A 90 4.34 -11.47 -7.35
C ALA A 90 5.12 -11.03 -8.60
N ILE A 91 6.43 -11.26 -8.63
CA ILE A 91 7.28 -10.93 -9.77
C ILE A 91 6.96 -11.77 -11.01
N ARG A 92 6.57 -13.04 -10.84
CA ARG A 92 6.22 -13.95 -11.95
C ARG A 92 4.80 -13.72 -12.48
N SER A 93 3.83 -13.46 -11.60
CA SER A 93 2.42 -13.29 -11.98
C SER A 93 2.20 -12.10 -12.92
N ASP A 94 3.00 -11.04 -12.79
CA ASP A 94 2.98 -9.89 -13.69
C ASP A 94 3.43 -10.18 -15.13
N ILE A 95 3.99 -11.37 -15.37
CA ILE A 95 4.44 -11.84 -16.69
C ILE A 95 3.39 -12.76 -17.32
N ILE A 96 2.41 -13.24 -16.55
CA ILE A 96 1.40 -14.19 -17.00
C ILE A 96 0.13 -13.40 -17.35
N GLU A 97 0.04 -12.90 -18.58
CA GLU A 97 -1.21 -12.35 -19.13
C GLU A 97 -2.24 -13.45 -19.47
N GLU A 98 -1.80 -14.70 -19.65
CA GLU A 98 -2.67 -15.86 -19.83
C GLU A 98 -2.15 -17.06 -19.03
N PRO A 99 -2.87 -17.54 -18.00
CA PRO A 99 -2.57 -18.84 -17.44
C PRO A 99 -2.88 -19.88 -18.52
N GLU A 100 -1.84 -20.53 -19.05
CA GLU A 100 -2.01 -21.74 -19.85
C GLU A 100 -2.66 -22.81 -18.93
N PHE A 101 -3.99 -22.91 -19.02
CA PHE A 101 -4.75 -24.04 -18.49
C PHE A 101 -4.35 -25.27 -19.30
N PHE A 102 -3.29 -25.95 -18.88
CA PHE A 102 -3.06 -27.33 -19.31
C PHE A 102 -4.00 -28.25 -18.54
N GLY A 103 -5.14 -28.51 -19.18
CA GLY A 103 -5.91 -29.78 -19.15
C GLY A 103 -6.27 -30.36 -17.80
#